data_AF-A0A2E3QTF2-F1
#
_entry.id   AF-A0A2E3QTF2-F1
#
_cell.length_a   1.000
_cell.length_b   1.000
_cell.length_c   1.000
_cell.angle_alpha   90.00
_cell.angle_beta   90.00
_cell.angle_gamma   90.00
#
_symmetry.space_group_name_H-M   'P 1'
#
loop_
_entity.id
_entity.type
_entity.pdbx_description
1 polymer ?
#
loop_
_entity_poly.entity_id
_entity_poly.type
_entity_poly.pdbx_seq_one_letter_code
_entity_poly.pdbx_strand_id
1 'polypeptide(L)'
;MRSLVLLTVGTAALVLSPSATGQEARADSTESFAYGTVLTYRAMLAQSRELRLIPTDPTVRPDDSDPFMGIGRLVVDETLSRTGSYFYDVFYRLWQPPEGARFVSVILSEQPLPGQGTLVSVRLDGELVFQSRLSPREEDAEALAQQAVGFTLRRLPQGDG
;
A
#
# COMPACT_ATOMS: atom_id res chain seq x y z
N MET A 1 2.41 -23.28 -83.92
CA MET A 1 2.99 -22.51 -85.04
C MET A 1 3.42 -21.14 -84.54
N ARG A 2 4.67 -20.77 -84.84
CA ARG A 2 5.28 -19.42 -84.90
C ARG A 2 5.65 -18.69 -83.59
N SER A 3 6.96 -18.77 -83.36
CA SER A 3 7.85 -17.82 -82.69
C SER A 3 7.99 -16.50 -83.49
N LEU A 4 8.23 -15.37 -82.80
CA LEU A 4 9.19 -14.26 -83.08
C LEU A 4 8.66 -12.95 -82.43
N VAL A 5 9.35 -12.33 -81.46
CA VAL A 5 10.56 -11.47 -81.51
C VAL A 5 10.21 -9.97 -81.43
N LEU A 6 10.80 -9.38 -80.37
CA LEU A 6 11.23 -8.00 -80.10
C LEU A 6 10.89 -6.89 -81.10
N LEU A 7 10.44 -5.74 -80.55
CA LEU A 7 11.13 -4.48 -80.79
C LEU A 7 10.96 -3.50 -79.62
N THR A 8 12.10 -2.98 -79.20
CA THR A 8 12.37 -1.85 -78.30
C THR A 8 11.75 -0.52 -78.76
N VAL A 9 11.55 0.42 -77.83
CA VAL A 9 12.06 1.82 -77.84
C VAL A 9 11.31 2.63 -76.77
N GLY A 10 12.04 3.50 -76.04
CA GLY A 10 11.47 4.78 -75.61
C GLY A 10 11.41 5.04 -74.10
N THR A 11 12.54 5.43 -73.54
CA THR A 11 12.70 6.12 -72.25
C THR A 11 11.90 7.43 -72.21
N ALA A 12 11.14 7.70 -71.15
CA ALA A 12 11.20 8.93 -70.34
C ALA A 12 10.02 9.00 -69.34
N ALA A 13 10.36 9.44 -68.13
CA ALA A 13 9.55 9.45 -66.93
C ALA A 13 8.21 10.20 -67.04
N LEU A 14 7.18 9.65 -66.39
CA LEU A 14 6.24 10.44 -65.63
C LEU A 14 5.96 9.71 -64.31
N VAL A 15 6.55 10.21 -63.23
CA VAL A 15 6.22 9.80 -61.87
C VAL A 15 4.81 10.32 -61.60
N LEU A 16 3.84 9.41 -61.60
CA LEU A 16 2.54 9.65 -61.01
C LEU A 16 2.24 8.44 -60.13
N SER A 17 2.39 8.62 -58.83
CA SER A 17 1.96 7.64 -57.83
C SER A 17 0.44 7.52 -57.84
N PRO A 18 -0.10 6.29 -57.81
CA PRO A 18 -1.33 6.06 -57.06
C PRO A 18 -1.13 4.92 -56.06
N SER A 19 -1.27 5.29 -54.79
CA SER A 19 -1.93 4.50 -53.74
C SER A 19 -1.80 2.97 -53.85
N ALA A 20 -0.80 2.42 -53.16
CA ALA A 20 -0.70 0.99 -52.89
C ALA A 20 -1.94 0.53 -52.11
N THR A 21 -2.84 -0.10 -52.86
CA THR A 21 -3.83 -1.05 -52.37
C THR A 21 -3.14 -2.18 -51.60
N GLY A 22 -3.64 -2.45 -50.40
CA GLY A 22 -3.61 -3.78 -49.78
C GLY A 22 -2.24 -4.32 -49.36
N GLN A 23 -1.78 -3.91 -48.18
CA GLN A 23 -1.01 -4.83 -47.35
C GLN A 23 -1.84 -5.08 -46.08
N GLU A 24 -2.48 -6.25 -46.05
CA GLU A 24 -3.16 -6.78 -44.87
C GLU A 24 -2.20 -6.71 -43.69
N ALA A 25 -2.50 -5.83 -42.74
CA ALA A 25 -1.83 -5.79 -41.45
C ALA A 25 -2.21 -7.06 -40.68
N ARG A 26 -1.47 -8.15 -40.93
CA ARG A 26 -1.48 -9.34 -40.10
C ARG A 26 -1.04 -8.91 -38.71
N ALA A 27 -2.01 -8.69 -37.84
CA ALA A 27 -1.80 -8.41 -36.42
C ALA A 27 -1.23 -9.66 -35.77
N ASP A 28 0.09 -9.81 -35.81
CA ASP A 28 0.79 -10.75 -34.95
C ASP A 28 0.93 -10.07 -33.59
N SER A 29 -0.06 -10.30 -32.73
CA SER A 29 -0.29 -9.52 -31.51
C SER A 29 0.64 -9.90 -30.34
N THR A 30 1.66 -10.72 -30.57
CA THR A 30 2.63 -11.12 -29.55
C THR A 30 3.98 -11.45 -30.18
N GLU A 31 4.97 -10.57 -30.02
CA GLU A 31 6.35 -10.93 -30.33
C GLU A 31 6.94 -11.73 -29.15
N SER A 32 7.37 -12.96 -29.42
CA SER A 32 8.05 -13.82 -28.46
C SER A 32 9.55 -13.62 -28.59
N PHE A 33 10.19 -13.21 -27.48
CA PHE A 33 11.64 -13.12 -27.36
C PHE A 33 12.16 -14.28 -26.50
N ALA A 34 13.46 -14.58 -26.61
CA ALA A 34 14.11 -15.67 -25.88
C ALA A 34 13.94 -15.62 -24.34
N TYR A 35 13.57 -14.45 -23.80
CA TYR A 35 13.39 -14.21 -22.36
C TYR A 35 11.96 -13.83 -21.96
N GLY A 36 10.98 -13.94 -22.87
CA GLY A 36 9.57 -13.70 -22.54
C GLY A 36 8.73 -13.17 -23.70
N THR A 37 7.44 -13.00 -23.44
CA THR A 37 6.50 -12.38 -24.38
C THR A 37 6.33 -10.90 -24.04
N VAL A 38 6.37 -10.02 -25.04
CA VAL A 38 6.12 -8.59 -24.86
C VAL A 38 4.81 -8.23 -25.55
N LEU A 39 3.87 -7.67 -24.77
CA LEU A 39 2.70 -7.02 -25.34
C LEU A 39 3.13 -5.67 -25.90
N THR A 40 2.89 -5.44 -27.19
CA THR A 40 3.14 -4.12 -27.77
C THR A 40 2.21 -3.09 -27.15
N TYR A 41 2.62 -1.81 -27.16
CA TYR A 41 1.79 -0.71 -26.66
C TYR A 41 0.39 -0.67 -27.33
N ARG A 42 0.31 -1.00 -28.63
CA ARG A 42 -0.98 -1.11 -29.34
C ARG A 42 -1.82 -2.29 -28.85
N ALA A 43 -1.20 -3.44 -28.57
CA ALA A 43 -1.90 -4.60 -28.00
C ALA A 43 -2.41 -4.30 -26.57
N MET A 44 -1.60 -3.62 -25.75
CA MET A 44 -1.99 -3.16 -24.42
C MET A 44 -3.21 -2.21 -24.48
N LEU A 45 -3.22 -1.25 -25.41
CA LEU A 45 -4.34 -0.32 -25.58
C LEU A 45 -5.62 -0.98 -26.15
N ALA A 46 -5.50 -2.06 -26.92
CA ALA A 46 -6.66 -2.82 -27.35
C ALA A 46 -7.33 -3.54 -26.17
N GLN A 47 -6.51 -4.07 -25.25
CA GLN A 47 -6.98 -4.74 -24.03
C GLN A 47 -7.55 -3.76 -22.99
N SER A 48 -7.10 -2.50 -22.95
CA SER A 48 -7.59 -1.52 -21.98
C SER A 48 -9.08 -1.19 -22.13
N ARG A 49 -9.72 -1.53 -23.26
CA ARG A 49 -11.19 -1.38 -23.42
C ARG A 49 -12.00 -2.40 -22.60
N GLU A 50 -11.38 -3.50 -22.18
CA GLU A 50 -12.03 -4.55 -21.39
C GLU A 50 -11.73 -4.47 -19.89
N LEU A 51 -10.93 -3.50 -19.44
CA LEU A 51 -10.90 -3.11 -18.04
C LEU A 51 -12.25 -2.45 -17.72
N ARG A 52 -13.27 -3.29 -17.55
CA ARG A 52 -14.50 -2.98 -16.83
C ARG A 52 -14.05 -2.31 -15.55
N LEU A 53 -14.26 -1.00 -15.51
CA LEU A 53 -14.43 -0.26 -14.28
C LEU A 53 -15.25 -1.18 -13.37
N ILE A 54 -14.69 -1.54 -12.21
CA ILE A 54 -15.47 -2.11 -11.12
C ILE A 54 -16.76 -1.26 -11.10
N PRO A 55 -17.95 -1.83 -11.35
CA PRO A 55 -19.16 -1.07 -11.23
C PRO A 55 -19.20 -0.64 -9.77
N THR A 56 -18.82 0.60 -9.49
CA THR A 56 -19.15 1.26 -8.24
C THR A 56 -20.65 1.39 -8.32
N ASP A 57 -21.34 0.38 -7.79
CA ASP A 57 -22.76 0.42 -7.60
C ASP A 57 -23.08 1.75 -6.88
N PRO A 58 -23.80 2.68 -7.52
CA PRO A 58 -24.05 4.00 -6.92
C PRO A 58 -24.93 3.89 -5.66
N THR A 59 -25.51 2.72 -5.39
CA THR A 59 -26.27 2.42 -4.18
C THR A 59 -25.43 1.80 -3.07
N VAL A 60 -24.23 1.29 -3.40
CA VAL A 60 -23.17 1.07 -2.42
C VAL A 60 -22.64 2.45 -2.08
N ARG A 61 -23.24 3.09 -1.08
CA ARG A 61 -22.60 4.20 -0.37
C ARG A 61 -21.20 3.69 -0.03
N PRO A 62 -20.12 4.35 -0.48
CA PRO A 62 -18.78 3.96 -0.05
C PRO A 62 -18.87 3.87 1.47
N ASP A 63 -18.54 2.70 2.02
CA ASP A 63 -18.30 2.63 3.43
C ASP A 63 -17.37 3.81 3.74
N ASP A 64 -17.76 4.66 4.71
CA ASP A 64 -16.98 5.86 5.05
C ASP A 64 -15.56 5.47 5.55
N SER A 65 -15.24 4.16 5.61
CA SER A 65 -13.90 3.65 5.43
C SER A 65 -13.39 3.88 3.99
N ASP A 66 -12.94 5.09 3.70
CA ASP A 66 -11.96 5.29 2.64
C ASP A 66 -10.79 4.30 2.87
N PRO A 67 -10.56 3.29 2.00
CA PRO A 67 -9.44 2.38 2.17
C PRO A 67 -8.08 3.08 1.98
N PHE A 68 -8.09 4.37 1.61
CA PHE A 68 -6.90 5.14 1.29
C PHE A 68 -6.40 6.12 2.37
N MET A 69 -6.99 6.20 3.57
CA MET A 69 -6.41 7.11 4.58
C MET A 69 -6.67 6.74 6.05
N GLY A 70 -5.96 5.72 6.53
CA GLY A 70 -5.68 5.57 7.97
C GLY A 70 -5.77 4.15 8.51
N ILE A 71 -4.70 3.67 9.13
CA ILE A 71 -4.74 2.46 9.98
C ILE A 71 -5.56 2.86 11.22
N GLY A 72 -6.83 2.43 11.30
CA GLY A 72 -7.78 2.96 12.28
C GLY A 72 -7.41 2.74 13.76
N ARG A 73 -6.59 1.74 14.07
CA ARG A 73 -6.11 1.43 15.43
C ARG A 73 -4.67 0.94 15.33
N LEU A 74 -3.72 1.87 15.44
CA LEU A 74 -2.30 1.59 15.33
C LEU A 74 -1.68 1.54 16.73
N VAL A 75 -0.91 0.49 17.01
CA VAL A 75 -0.06 0.39 18.20
C VAL A 75 1.36 0.10 17.75
N VAL A 76 2.27 1.03 17.99
CA VAL A 76 3.68 0.96 17.56
C VAL A 76 4.56 0.60 18.75
N ASP A 77 5.44 -0.38 18.53
CA ASP A 77 6.49 -0.75 19.46
C ASP A 77 7.80 -0.03 19.11
N GLU A 78 8.26 0.84 20.01
CA GLU A 78 9.58 1.47 19.99
C GLU A 78 10.36 1.08 21.26
N THR A 79 10.10 -0.10 21.81
CA THR A 79 10.87 -0.66 22.94
C THR A 79 12.16 -1.33 22.47
N LEU A 80 13.14 -1.41 23.36
CA LEU A 80 14.51 -1.83 23.04
C LEU A 80 14.98 -3.03 23.87
N SER A 81 14.58 -3.11 25.14
CA SER A 81 14.99 -4.17 26.05
C SER A 81 13.98 -5.32 26.07
N ARG A 82 14.40 -6.47 26.61
CA ARG A 82 13.50 -7.60 26.85
C ARG A 82 12.33 -7.20 27.76
N THR A 83 12.62 -6.49 28.84
CA THR A 83 11.59 -6.04 29.78
C THR A 83 10.66 -5.00 29.14
N GLY A 84 11.19 -4.14 28.24
CA GLY A 84 10.39 -3.21 27.45
C GLY A 84 9.44 -3.92 26.50
N SER A 85 9.94 -4.92 25.77
CA SER A 85 9.11 -5.76 24.90
C SER A 85 8.04 -6.51 25.70
N TYR A 86 8.35 -7.02 26.90
CA TYR A 86 7.35 -7.60 27.79
C TYR A 86 6.28 -6.58 28.23
N PHE A 87 6.70 -5.36 28.58
CA PHE A 87 5.77 -4.27 28.87
C PHE A 87 4.85 -3.97 27.68
N TYR A 88 5.39 -3.93 26.46
CA TYR A 88 4.62 -3.77 25.23
C TYR A 88 3.60 -4.91 25.05
N ASP A 89 4.03 -6.16 25.19
CA ASP A 89 3.17 -7.34 25.00
C ASP A 89 1.98 -7.33 25.96
N VAL A 90 2.23 -7.01 27.23
CA VAL A 90 1.17 -6.88 28.25
C VAL A 90 0.24 -5.73 27.90
N PHE A 91 0.77 -4.57 27.53
CA PHE A 91 -0.04 -3.41 27.13
C PHE A 91 -0.93 -3.76 25.94
N TYR A 92 -0.33 -4.29 24.86
CA TYR A 92 -1.02 -4.63 23.62
C TYR A 92 -2.15 -5.62 23.85
N ARG A 93 -1.93 -6.64 24.69
CA ARG A 93 -2.95 -7.63 25.05
C ARG A 93 -4.13 -7.03 25.82
N LEU A 94 -3.87 -6.06 26.69
CA LEU A 94 -4.89 -5.42 27.52
C LEU A 94 -5.56 -4.22 26.82
N TRP A 95 -4.97 -3.73 25.74
CA TRP A 95 -5.43 -2.56 25.03
C TRP A 95 -6.72 -2.82 24.25
N GLN A 96 -7.83 -2.32 24.77
CA GLN A 96 -9.16 -2.39 24.14
C GLN A 96 -9.78 -0.99 24.07
N PRO A 97 -9.46 -0.18 23.04
CA PRO A 97 -10.12 1.11 22.84
C PRO A 97 -11.62 0.91 22.56
N PRO A 98 -12.47 1.86 22.99
CA PRO A 98 -13.92 1.81 22.82
C PRO A 98 -14.29 1.89 21.33
N GLU A 99 -15.45 1.34 20.97
CA GLU A 99 -15.91 1.23 19.57
C GLU A 99 -16.04 2.58 18.86
N GLY A 100 -16.26 3.67 19.61
CA GLY A 100 -16.33 5.04 19.07
C GLY A 100 -14.98 5.68 18.75
N ALA A 101 -13.85 5.10 19.20
CA ALA A 101 -12.52 5.65 18.99
C ALA A 101 -12.02 5.30 17.57
N ARG A 102 -12.41 6.13 16.60
CA ARG A 102 -11.96 6.04 15.21
C ARG A 102 -10.59 6.72 15.08
N PHE A 103 -9.61 6.01 14.51
CA PHE A 103 -8.25 6.50 14.21
C PHE A 103 -7.39 6.84 15.42
N VAL A 104 -7.06 5.83 16.22
CA VAL A 104 -6.17 5.98 17.39
C VAL A 104 -4.77 5.46 17.08
N SER A 105 -3.75 6.26 17.38
CA SER A 105 -2.35 5.87 17.31
C SER A 105 -1.74 5.85 18.72
N VAL A 106 -1.24 4.69 19.14
CA VAL A 106 -0.52 4.53 20.41
C VAL A 106 0.93 4.17 20.12
N ILE A 107 1.86 4.94 20.66
CA ILE A 107 3.30 4.67 20.52
C ILE A 107 3.87 4.39 21.90
N LEU A 108 4.45 3.21 22.07
CA LEU A 108 5.15 2.80 23.29
C LEU A 108 6.65 2.91 23.02
N SER A 109 7.33 3.80 23.73
CA SER A 109 8.76 4.04 23.52
C SER A 109 9.57 3.83 24.78
N GLU A 110 10.77 3.28 24.59
CA GLU A 110 11.73 3.02 25.65
C GLU A 110 12.98 3.90 25.49
N GLN A 111 13.37 4.60 26.56
CA GLN A 111 14.58 5.42 26.60
C GLN A 111 15.52 4.95 27.72
N PRO A 112 16.60 4.21 27.37
CA PRO A 112 17.65 3.87 28.31
C PRO A 112 18.36 5.13 28.82
N LEU A 113 18.47 5.28 30.14
CA LEU A 113 19.18 6.37 30.80
C LEU A 113 20.42 5.81 31.50
N PRO A 114 21.64 6.09 31.00
CA PRO A 114 22.86 5.62 31.63
C PRO A 114 22.93 5.97 33.13
N GLY A 115 23.08 4.95 33.98
CA GLY A 115 23.16 5.09 35.44
C GLY A 115 21.83 5.39 36.15
N GLN A 116 20.71 5.56 35.43
CA GLN A 116 19.40 5.91 36.01
C GLN A 116 18.28 4.92 35.66
N GLY A 117 18.62 3.82 34.99
CA GLY A 117 17.67 2.80 34.53
C GLY A 117 17.07 3.15 33.19
N THR A 118 15.83 2.74 32.94
CA THR A 118 15.15 2.98 31.67
C THR A 118 13.82 3.66 31.90
N LEU A 119 13.45 4.60 31.04
CA LEU A 119 12.11 5.17 30.99
C LEU A 119 11.29 4.51 29.90
N VAL A 120 10.03 4.22 30.21
CA VAL A 120 9.02 3.92 29.20
C VAL A 120 8.01 5.05 29.13
N SER A 121 7.54 5.34 27.93
CA SER A 121 6.51 6.34 27.71
C SER A 121 5.47 5.85 26.70
N VAL A 122 4.22 6.24 26.94
CA VAL A 122 3.09 5.94 26.06
C VAL A 122 2.56 7.26 25.53
N ARG A 123 2.56 7.38 24.19
CA ARG A 123 1.96 8.50 23.49
C ARG A 123 0.66 8.07 22.83
N LEU A 124 -0.40 8.86 23.02
CA LEU A 124 -1.68 8.70 22.35
C LEU A 124 -1.83 9.86 21.37
N ASP A 125 -1.91 9.57 20.09
CA ASP A 125 -2.01 10.56 19.00
C ASP A 125 -0.93 11.64 19.09
N GLY A 126 0.28 11.24 19.51
CA GLY A 126 1.45 12.11 19.69
C GLY A 126 1.54 12.80 21.05
N GLU A 127 0.48 12.78 21.87
CA GLU A 127 0.47 13.36 23.21
C GLU A 127 1.02 12.36 24.25
N LEU A 128 1.91 12.81 25.13
CA LEU A 128 2.42 12.00 26.23
C LEU A 128 1.33 11.76 27.29
N VAL A 129 0.89 10.52 27.46
CA VAL A 129 -0.17 10.15 28.41
C VAL A 129 0.39 9.45 29.65
N PHE A 130 1.46 8.68 29.48
CA PHE A 130 2.08 7.94 30.55
C PHE A 130 3.60 7.96 30.40
N GLN A 131 4.30 8.09 31.52
CA GLN A 131 5.74 7.95 31.57
C GLN A 131 6.15 7.43 32.95
N SER A 132 7.01 6.42 32.98
CA SER A 132 7.55 5.89 34.23
C SER A 132 8.90 5.20 34.02
N ARG A 133 9.60 4.94 35.12
CA ARG A 133 10.79 4.08 35.10
C ARG A 133 10.37 2.63 34.98
N LEU A 134 11.02 1.92 34.07
CA LEU A 134 10.89 0.49 33.89
C LEU A 134 11.96 -0.22 34.74
N SER A 135 11.49 -1.04 35.67
CA SER A 135 12.33 -1.96 36.43
C SER A 135 12.72 -3.15 35.53
N PRO A 136 13.89 -3.78 35.70
CA PRO A 136 14.25 -5.00 34.94
C PRO A 136 13.38 -6.22 35.25
N ARG A 137 12.62 -6.18 36.36
CA ARG A 137 11.78 -7.28 36.84
C ARG A 137 10.47 -7.32 36.05
N GLU A 138 10.09 -8.50 35.57
CA GLU A 138 8.89 -8.65 34.73
C GLU A 138 7.60 -8.36 35.51
N GLU A 139 7.53 -8.72 36.80
CA GLU A 139 6.36 -8.43 37.63
C GLU A 139 6.08 -6.93 37.77
N ASP A 140 7.13 -6.12 37.85
CA ASP A 140 7.03 -4.67 37.93
C ASP A 140 6.58 -4.10 36.57
N ALA A 141 7.13 -4.63 35.48
CA ALA A 141 6.78 -4.23 34.12
C ALA A 141 5.32 -4.55 33.78
N GLU A 142 4.81 -5.70 34.22
CA GLU A 142 3.40 -6.07 34.05
C GLU A 142 2.46 -5.10 34.78
N ALA A 143 2.74 -4.83 36.06
CA ALA A 143 1.96 -3.88 36.84
C ALA A 143 1.98 -2.48 36.21
N LEU A 144 3.14 -2.06 35.70
CA LEU A 144 3.31 -0.79 35.01
C LEU A 144 2.51 -0.72 33.69
N ALA A 145 2.49 -1.81 32.92
CA ALA A 145 1.71 -1.90 31.68
C ALA A 145 0.21 -1.80 31.94
N GLN A 146 -0.29 -2.49 32.98
CA GLN A 146 -1.68 -2.38 33.42
C GLN A 146 -2.05 -0.93 33.79
N GLN A 147 -1.17 -0.25 34.52
CA GLN A 147 -1.36 1.17 34.84
C GLN A 147 -1.40 2.03 33.57
N ALA A 148 -0.44 1.83 32.66
CA ALA A 148 -0.35 2.58 31.41
C ALA A 148 -1.62 2.45 30.55
N VAL A 149 -2.19 1.25 30.45
CA VAL A 149 -3.49 1.03 29.78
C VAL A 149 -4.60 1.84 30.46
N GLY A 150 -4.68 1.80 31.78
CA GLY A 150 -5.67 2.56 32.54
C GLY A 150 -5.54 4.08 32.37
N PHE A 151 -4.32 4.61 32.24
CA PHE A 151 -4.11 6.03 31.90
C PHE A 151 -4.53 6.34 30.46
N THR A 152 -4.17 5.48 29.51
CA THR A 152 -4.46 5.67 28.10
C THR A 152 -5.97 5.63 27.81
N LEU A 153 -6.69 4.67 28.40
CA LEU A 153 -8.16 4.58 28.28
C LEU A 153 -8.89 5.79 28.86
N ARG A 154 -8.39 6.35 29.97
CA ARG A 154 -8.97 7.57 30.57
C ARG A 154 -8.76 8.82 29.73
N ARG A 155 -7.73 8.84 28.86
CA ARG A 155 -7.42 9.98 28.01
C ARG A 155 -8.30 10.02 26.75
N LEU A 156 -8.80 8.86 26.32
CA LEU A 156 -9.70 8.77 25.17
C LEU A 156 -11.04 9.45 25.46
N PRO A 157 -11.60 10.19 24.49
CA PRO A 157 -12.96 10.72 24.61
C PRO A 157 -13.91 9.54 24.80
N GLN A 158 -14.66 9.56 25.90
CA GLN A 158 -15.80 8.66 26.09
C GLN A 158 -16.78 9.03 24.98
N GLY A 159 -16.90 8.19 23.95
CA GLY A 159 -17.85 8.46 22.87
C GLY A 159 -19.25 8.52 23.46
N ASP A 160 -19.90 9.68 23.37
CA ASP A 160 -21.33 9.80 23.61
C ASP A 160 -22.02 8.92 22.54
N GLY A 161 -22.73 7.88 23.00
CA GLY A 161 -23.44 6.92 22.17
C GLY A 161 -24.64 7.49 21.42
#